data_AF-A0A526TQI7-F1
#
_entry.id   AF-A0A526TQI7-F1
#
_cell.length_a   1.000
_cell.length_b   1.000
_cell.length_c   1.000
_cell.angle_alpha   90.00
_cell.angle_beta   90.00
_cell.angle_gamma   90.00
#
_symmetry.space_group_name_H-M   'P 1'
#
loop_
_entity.id
_entity.type
_entity.pdbx_description
1 polymer ?
#
loop_
_entity_poly.entity_id
_entity_poly.type
_entity_poly.pdbx_seq_one_letter_code
_entity_poly.pdbx_strand_id
1 'polypeptide(L)'
;FVLVLSNSLLALAVPGPVNFLILGIVLLLSVLLDVRWVKNRHKILRSVYISPTFAKMPQAISTASGAPMAVNDRLKDVGVIGLGFLDGAEDVIFDRQDRLYTGSRQGDILRFQPPHYTDSEVFAHIGGSPLGMAFDRDDNLVICVAGMGLY
;
A
#
# COMPACT_ATOMS: atom_id res chain seq x y z
N PHE A 1 -9.10 -37.85 -13.59
CA PHE A 1 -10.04 -37.76 -14.73
C PHE A 1 -9.95 -38.97 -15.66
N VAL A 2 -8.78 -39.28 -16.25
CA VAL A 2 -8.56 -40.45 -17.13
C VAL A 2 -9.07 -41.78 -16.54
N LEU A 3 -8.75 -42.06 -15.27
CA LEU A 3 -9.15 -43.30 -14.58
C LEU A 3 -10.67 -43.40 -14.36
N VAL A 4 -11.33 -42.28 -14.06
CA VAL A 4 -12.80 -42.22 -13.91
C VAL A 4 -13.48 -42.44 -15.25
N LEU A 5 -13.01 -41.75 -16.30
CA LEU A 5 -13.57 -41.87 -17.64
C LEU A 5 -13.40 -43.29 -18.22
N SER A 6 -12.22 -43.89 -18.05
CA SER A 6 -11.97 -45.26 -18.48
C SER A 6 -12.87 -46.26 -17.74
N ASN A 7 -13.02 -46.12 -16.42
CA ASN A 7 -13.89 -47.00 -15.64
C ASN A 7 -15.37 -46.83 -16.01
N SER A 8 -15.83 -45.62 -16.31
CA SER A 8 -17.20 -45.37 -16.79
C SER A 8 -17.45 -45.94 -18.19
N LEU A 9 -16.49 -45.85 -19.11
CA LEU A 9 -16.62 -46.40 -20.47
C LEU A 9 -16.56 -47.93 -20.48
N LEU A 10 -15.76 -48.52 -19.58
CA LEU A 10 -15.76 -49.96 -19.35
C LEU A 10 -17.09 -50.46 -18.76
N ALA A 11 -17.70 -49.70 -17.84
CA ALA A 11 -19.03 -50.01 -17.29
C ALA A 11 -20.14 -49.95 -18.34
N LEU A 12 -19.95 -49.19 -19.42
CA LEU A 12 -20.84 -49.10 -20.59
C LEU A 12 -20.54 -50.17 -21.66
N ALA A 13 -19.66 -51.14 -21.37
CA ALA A 13 -19.23 -52.21 -22.28
C ALA A 13 -18.67 -51.72 -23.63
N VAL A 14 -18.06 -50.53 -23.65
CA VAL A 14 -17.46 -49.97 -24.86
C VAL A 14 -16.21 -50.77 -25.26
N PRO A 15 -16.08 -51.22 -26.52
CA PRO A 15 -14.91 -51.97 -26.97
C PRO A 15 -13.60 -51.20 -26.76
N GLY A 16 -12.53 -51.91 -26.38
CA GLY A 16 -11.22 -51.34 -26.06
C GLY A 16 -10.69 -50.31 -27.07
N PRO A 17 -10.70 -50.58 -28.39
CA PRO A 17 -10.24 -49.61 -29.40
C PRO A 17 -11.03 -48.30 -29.41
N VAL A 18 -12.34 -48.38 -29.16
CA VAL A 18 -13.23 -47.20 -29.13
C VAL A 18 -12.99 -46.38 -27.86
N ASN A 19 -12.73 -47.03 -26.73
CA ASN A 19 -12.37 -46.35 -25.47
C ASN A 19 -11.09 -45.49 -25.62
N PHE A 20 -10.03 -46.05 -26.22
CA PHE A 20 -8.80 -45.31 -26.45
C PHE A 20 -8.98 -44.12 -27.39
N LEU A 21 -9.82 -44.26 -28.41
CA LEU A 21 -10.14 -43.18 -29.34
C LEU A 21 -10.90 -42.04 -28.64
N ILE A 22 -11.91 -42.36 -27.83
CA ILE A 22 -12.66 -41.38 -27.03
C ILE A 22 -11.72 -40.65 -26.08
N LEU A 23 -10.87 -41.39 -25.37
CA LEU A 23 -9.93 -40.81 -24.40
C LEU A 23 -8.92 -39.87 -25.08
N GLY A 24 -8.41 -40.24 -26.25
CA GLY A 24 -7.54 -39.39 -27.06
C GLY A 24 -8.22 -38.09 -27.50
N ILE A 25 -9.47 -38.15 -27.96
CA ILE A 25 -10.26 -36.97 -28.35
C ILE A 25 -10.46 -36.04 -27.13
N VAL A 26 -10.82 -36.59 -25.98
CA VAL A 26 -11.06 -35.79 -24.78
C VAL A 26 -9.78 -35.10 -24.30
N LEU A 27 -8.64 -35.80 -24.35
CA LEU A 27 -7.35 -35.19 -24.01
C LEU A 27 -6.96 -34.07 -24.98
N LEU A 28 -7.15 -34.28 -26.29
CA LEU A 28 -6.91 -33.25 -27.29
C LEU A 28 -7.78 -32.01 -27.07
N LEU A 29 -9.08 -32.21 -26.79
CA LEU A 29 -9.99 -31.12 -26.46
C LEU A 29 -9.59 -30.39 -25.18
N SER A 30 -9.16 -31.12 -24.15
CA SER A 30 -8.67 -30.54 -22.89
C SER A 30 -7.48 -29.61 -23.14
N VAL A 31 -6.49 -30.04 -23.93
CA VAL A 31 -5.31 -29.24 -24.26
C VAL A 31 -5.68 -28.02 -25.09
N LEU A 32 -6.58 -28.17 -26.08
CA LEU A 32 -7.04 -27.05 -26.90
C LEU A 32 -7.80 -25.98 -26.09
N LEU A 33 -8.64 -26.41 -25.15
CA LEU A 33 -9.35 -25.51 -24.24
C LEU A 33 -8.37 -24.78 -23.31
N ASP A 34 -7.38 -25.47 -22.76
CA ASP A 34 -6.38 -24.87 -21.87
C ASP A 34 -5.51 -23.83 -22.61
N VAL A 35 -5.01 -24.16 -23.80
CA VAL A 35 -4.24 -23.22 -24.63
C VAL A 35 -5.07 -21.98 -24.99
N ARG A 36 -6.35 -22.15 -25.32
CA ARG A 36 -7.26 -21.02 -25.58
C ARG A 36 -7.52 -20.21 -24.32
N TRP A 37 -7.69 -20.86 -23.17
CA TRP A 37 -7.90 -20.20 -21.89
C TRP A 37 -6.70 -19.33 -21.51
N VAL A 38 -5.49 -19.89 -21.50
CA VAL A 38 -4.26 -19.16 -21.16
C VAL A 38 -4.05 -17.98 -22.12
N LYS A 39 -4.24 -18.19 -23.43
CA LYS A 39 -4.09 -17.12 -24.43
C LYS A 39 -5.13 -16.01 -24.27
N ASN A 40 -6.36 -16.30 -23.85
CA ASN A 40 -7.43 -15.32 -23.79
C ASN A 40 -7.76 -14.81 -22.37
N ARG A 41 -7.12 -15.34 -21.32
CA ARG A 41 -7.36 -14.95 -19.91
C ARG A 41 -7.29 -13.43 -19.71
N HIS A 42 -6.31 -12.76 -20.30
CA HIS A 42 -6.13 -11.31 -20.20
C HIS A 42 -7.31 -10.52 -20.81
N LYS A 43 -7.98 -11.05 -21.84
CA LYS A 43 -9.16 -10.41 -22.45
C LYS A 43 -10.36 -10.42 -21.51
N ILE A 44 -10.53 -11.51 -20.76
CA ILE A 44 -11.58 -11.64 -19.74
C ILE A 44 -11.28 -10.71 -18.57
N LEU A 45 -10.03 -10.70 -18.07
CA LEU A 45 -9.61 -9.78 -17.00
C LEU A 45 -9.81 -8.30 -17.39
N ARG A 46 -9.55 -7.94 -18.66
CA ARG A 46 -9.79 -6.57 -19.16
C ARG A 46 -11.27 -6.21 -19.28
N SER A 47 -12.17 -7.18 -19.46
CA SER A 47 -13.62 -6.94 -19.52
C SER A 47 -14.23 -6.59 -18.16
N VAL A 48 -13.55 -6.89 -17.07
CA VAL A 48 -13.91 -6.43 -15.73
C VAL A 48 -13.37 -5.01 -15.56
N TYR A 49 -14.09 -4.05 -16.14
CA TYR A 49 -13.82 -2.63 -15.95
C TYR A 49 -14.18 -2.25 -14.51
N ILE A 50 -13.17 -2.15 -13.64
CA ILE A 50 -13.31 -1.50 -12.33
C ILE A 50 -13.01 -0.03 -12.58
N SER A 51 -14.01 0.83 -12.45
CA SER A 51 -13.81 2.28 -12.44
C SER A 51 -13.35 2.68 -11.04
N PRO A 52 -12.07 3.01 -10.80
CA PRO A 52 -11.59 3.42 -9.48
C PRO A 52 -12.18 4.76 -9.02
N THR A 53 -12.93 5.44 -9.89
CA THR A 53 -13.57 6.74 -9.66
C THR A 53 -14.94 6.67 -8.98
N PHE A 54 -15.63 5.52 -8.97
CA PHE A 54 -16.91 5.43 -8.26
C PHE A 54 -16.68 5.02 -6.80
N ALA A 55 -16.55 6.04 -5.94
CA ALA A 55 -16.59 5.87 -4.49
C ALA A 55 -17.81 6.63 -3.95
N LYS A 56 -18.82 5.91 -3.47
CA LYS A 56 -19.96 6.54 -2.79
C LYS A 56 -19.45 7.10 -1.46
N MET A 57 -19.34 8.43 -1.37
CA MET A 57 -18.94 9.08 -0.14
C MET A 57 -20.01 8.84 0.95
N PRO A 58 -19.60 8.70 2.23
CA PRO A 58 -20.54 8.69 3.33
C PRO A 58 -21.28 10.03 3.42
N GLN A 59 -22.38 10.06 4.19
CA GLN A 59 -23.08 11.30 4.47
C GLN A 59 -22.13 12.29 5.17
N ALA A 60 -22.20 13.57 4.79
CA ALA A 60 -21.40 14.61 5.41
C ALA A 60 -21.68 14.70 6.91
N ILE A 61 -20.62 14.78 7.70
CA ILE A 61 -20.71 14.97 9.15
C ILE A 61 -21.06 16.44 9.41
N SER A 62 -22.01 16.70 10.31
CA SER A 62 -22.45 18.05 10.65
C SER A 62 -21.35 18.85 11.37
N THR A 63 -21.27 20.15 11.06
CA THR A 63 -20.42 21.14 11.73
C THR A 63 -21.19 21.99 12.76
N ALA A 64 -22.47 21.66 13.02
CA ALA A 64 -23.29 22.36 14.00
C ALA A 64 -22.72 22.22 15.42
N SER A 65 -23.05 23.17 16.30
CA SER A 65 -22.64 23.12 17.71
C SER A 65 -23.05 21.78 18.36
N GLY A 66 -22.10 21.15 19.06
CA GLY A 66 -22.29 19.84 19.70
C GLY A 66 -22.09 18.63 18.78
N ALA A 67 -21.91 18.81 17.47
CA ALA A 67 -21.55 17.72 16.55
C ALA A 67 -20.04 17.38 16.61
N PRO A 68 -19.63 16.19 16.16
CA PRO A 68 -18.21 15.77 16.21
C PRO A 68 -17.24 16.68 15.44
N MET A 69 -17.71 17.33 14.37
CA MET A 69 -16.93 18.26 13.55
C MET A 69 -17.30 19.73 13.83
N ALA A 70 -17.84 20.03 15.02
CA ALA A 70 -18.08 21.40 15.45
C ALA A 70 -16.77 22.20 15.49
N VAL A 71 -16.83 23.45 15.04
CA VAL A 71 -15.68 24.37 15.09
C VAL A 71 -15.23 24.55 16.54
N ASN A 72 -13.91 24.48 16.77
CA ASN A 72 -13.31 24.70 18.07
C ASN A 72 -11.96 25.41 17.93
N ASP A 73 -11.57 26.12 18.99
CA ASP A 73 -10.36 26.93 19.06
C ASP A 73 -9.27 26.29 19.93
N ARG A 74 -9.28 24.95 20.11
CA ARG A 74 -8.37 24.26 21.05
C ARG A 74 -6.89 24.46 20.72
N LEU A 75 -6.58 24.78 19.47
CA LEU A 75 -5.22 25.02 18.97
C LEU A 75 -4.88 26.51 18.87
N LYS A 76 -5.72 27.42 19.36
CA LYS A 76 -5.49 28.88 19.23
C LYS A 76 -4.24 29.37 19.95
N ASP A 77 -3.93 28.78 21.11
CA ASP A 77 -2.84 29.22 21.98
C ASP A 77 -1.57 28.35 21.87
N VAL A 78 -1.44 27.53 20.83
CA VAL A 78 -0.25 26.68 20.64
C VAL A 78 0.97 27.50 20.20
N GLY A 79 2.13 27.17 20.76
CA GLY A 79 3.41 27.71 20.30
C GLY A 79 3.87 27.06 18.99
N VAL A 80 4.66 27.79 18.21
CA VAL A 80 5.23 27.30 16.94
C VAL A 80 6.73 27.09 17.11
N ILE A 81 7.21 25.90 16.77
CA ILE A 81 8.63 25.56 16.73
C ILE A 81 9.12 25.71 15.28
N GLY A 82 10.33 26.24 15.08
CA GLY A 82 10.92 26.36 13.74
C GLY A 82 10.46 27.56 12.92
N LEU A 83 9.58 28.42 13.45
CA LEU A 83 9.00 29.53 12.69
C LEU A 83 10.07 30.48 12.16
N GLY A 84 10.05 30.72 10.84
CA GLY A 84 10.93 31.67 10.17
C GLY A 84 12.29 31.12 9.75
N PHE A 85 12.66 29.89 10.12
CA PHE A 85 13.92 29.29 9.69
C PHE A 85 13.81 27.84 9.20
N LEU A 86 12.81 27.08 9.65
CA LEU A 86 12.51 25.74 9.15
C LEU A 86 11.45 25.84 8.05
N ASP A 87 11.79 25.37 6.85
CA ASP A 87 10.87 25.27 5.71
C ASP A 87 10.62 23.81 5.33
N GLY A 88 9.38 23.50 4.97
CA GLY A 88 8.99 22.17 4.48
C GLY A 88 9.04 21.04 5.49
N ALA A 89 8.84 21.34 6.79
CA ALA A 89 8.60 20.31 7.79
C ALA A 89 7.33 19.51 7.43
N GLU A 90 7.46 18.19 7.29
CA GLU A 90 6.38 17.28 6.91
C GLU A 90 6.00 16.40 8.11
N ASP A 91 6.83 15.41 8.45
CA ASP A 91 6.67 14.59 9.64
C ASP A 91 7.48 15.12 10.83
N VAL A 92 7.06 14.73 12.04
CA VAL A 92 7.69 15.06 13.32
C VAL A 92 7.69 13.84 14.23
N ILE A 93 8.83 13.53 14.84
CA ILE A 93 8.95 12.39 15.75
C ILE A 93 9.87 12.69 16.93
N PHE A 94 9.53 12.14 18.09
CA PHE A 94 10.37 12.20 19.29
C PHE A 94 11.15 10.92 19.46
N ASP A 95 12.40 11.03 19.90
CA ASP A 95 13.15 9.89 20.41
C ASP A 95 12.87 9.63 21.90
N ARG A 96 13.50 8.59 22.45
CA ARG A 96 13.36 8.21 23.87
C ARG A 96 13.95 9.24 24.84
N GLN A 97 14.72 10.21 24.36
CA GLN A 97 15.33 11.27 25.15
C GLN A 97 14.57 12.60 25.00
N ASP A 98 13.36 12.59 24.44
CA ASP A 98 12.52 13.77 24.21
C ASP A 98 13.15 14.77 23.22
N ARG A 99 14.04 14.31 22.33
CA ARG A 99 14.53 15.14 21.23
C ARG A 99 13.59 15.04 20.05
N LEU A 100 13.25 16.18 19.45
CA LEU A 100 12.33 16.29 18.33
C LEU A 100 13.09 16.27 17.00
N TYR A 101 12.67 15.40 16.08
CA TYR A 101 13.24 15.29 14.74
C TYR A 101 12.22 15.72 13.70
N THR A 102 12.68 16.45 12.68
CA THR A 102 11.86 16.86 11.54
C THR A 102 12.71 17.12 10.31
N GLY A 103 12.13 16.91 9.13
CA GLY A 103 12.79 17.16 7.85
C GLY A 103 12.73 18.63 7.43
N SER A 104 13.71 19.06 6.65
CA SER A 104 13.66 20.31 5.89
C SER A 104 13.42 20.03 4.41
N ARG A 105 12.90 21.02 3.69
CA ARG A 105 12.75 20.98 2.23
C ARG A 105 14.06 20.76 1.48
N GLN A 106 15.18 21.12 2.10
CA GLN A 106 16.53 20.99 1.57
C GLN A 106 17.10 19.58 1.76
N GLY A 107 16.38 18.68 2.44
CA GLY A 107 16.84 17.32 2.73
C GLY A 107 17.71 17.22 3.96
N ASP A 108 17.62 18.18 4.88
CA ASP A 108 18.22 18.09 6.22
C ASP A 108 17.25 17.43 7.19
N ILE A 109 17.78 16.66 8.12
CA ILE A 109 17.08 16.19 9.30
C ILE A 109 17.54 17.07 10.46
N LEU A 110 16.65 17.89 10.98
CA LEU A 110 16.90 18.73 12.13
C LEU A 110 16.54 17.98 13.40
N ARG A 111 17.38 18.15 14.43
CA ARG A 111 17.13 17.66 15.79
C ARG A 111 17.05 18.84 16.75
N PHE A 112 15.91 18.97 17.40
CA PHE A 112 15.63 19.99 18.41
C PHE A 112 15.80 19.42 19.82
N GLN A 113 16.38 20.22 20.71
CA GLN A 113 16.66 19.80 22.09
C GLN A 113 15.50 20.16 23.03
N PRO A 114 15.11 19.25 23.95
CA PRO A 114 14.15 19.56 25.01
C PRO A 114 14.77 20.53 26.05
N PRO A 115 13.94 21.13 26.93
CA PRO A 115 12.48 21.03 26.99
C PRO A 115 11.76 22.08 26.15
N HIS A 116 12.50 23.06 25.60
CA HIS A 116 11.92 24.25 24.97
C HIS A 116 11.97 24.23 23.44
N TYR A 117 12.76 23.34 22.83
CA TYR A 117 12.83 23.17 21.38
C TYR A 117 13.18 24.45 20.62
N THR A 118 14.00 25.31 21.22
CA THR A 118 14.48 26.55 20.62
C THR A 118 15.76 26.35 19.81
N ASP A 119 16.60 25.42 20.26
CA ASP A 119 17.88 25.12 19.62
C ASP A 119 17.76 23.85 18.77
N SER A 120 18.26 23.94 17.54
CA SER A 120 18.30 22.82 16.60
C SER A 120 19.70 22.63 16.01
N GLU A 121 19.99 21.41 15.63
CA GLU A 121 21.18 21.03 14.87
C GLU A 121 20.79 20.19 13.66
N VAL A 122 21.61 20.22 12.61
CA VAL A 122 21.47 19.28 11.50
C VAL A 122 22.01 17.93 11.97
N PHE A 123 21.11 16.99 12.23
CA PHE A 123 21.44 15.63 12.61
C PHE A 123 22.04 14.85 11.43
N ALA A 124 21.45 15.02 10.24
CA ALA A 124 21.93 14.42 9.01
C ALA A 124 21.50 15.25 7.81
N HIS A 125 22.35 15.31 6.78
CA HIS A 125 21.97 15.76 5.45
C HIS A 125 21.79 14.53 4.55
N ILE A 126 20.55 14.26 4.15
CA ILE A 126 20.21 13.07 3.36
C ILE A 126 19.85 13.41 1.90
N GLY A 127 19.55 14.68 1.63
CA GLY A 127 19.04 15.13 0.33
C GLY A 127 17.59 14.65 0.07
N GLY A 128 17.04 15.06 -1.07
CA GLY A 128 15.63 14.76 -1.40
C GLY A 128 14.64 15.48 -0.48
N SER A 129 13.39 14.99 -0.46
CA SER A 129 12.33 15.51 0.42
C SER A 129 11.98 14.44 1.45
N PRO A 130 12.37 14.59 2.72
CA PRO A 130 11.93 13.71 3.79
C PRO A 130 10.40 13.78 3.91
N LEU A 131 9.75 12.63 4.01
CA LEU A 131 8.33 12.51 4.26
C LEU A 131 8.18 11.84 5.64
N GLY A 132 7.85 10.55 5.70
CA GLY A 132 7.69 9.85 6.98
C GLY A 132 9.01 9.49 7.67
N MET A 133 8.99 9.48 9.01
CA MET A 133 10.07 9.04 9.88
C MET A 133 9.58 8.06 10.95
N ALA A 134 10.43 7.13 11.35
CA ALA A 134 10.14 6.21 12.45
C ALA A 134 11.43 5.78 13.17
N PHE A 135 11.36 5.65 14.49
CA PHE A 135 12.40 4.98 15.26
C PHE A 135 12.14 3.48 15.34
N ASP A 136 13.17 2.68 15.09
CA ASP A 136 13.11 1.25 15.36
C ASP A 136 13.36 0.92 16.84
N ARG A 137 13.53 -0.38 17.17
CA ARG A 137 13.76 -0.82 18.55
C ARG A 137 15.13 -0.43 19.10
N ASP A 138 16.11 -0.25 18.23
CA ASP A 138 17.51 0.01 18.55
C ASP A 138 17.83 1.52 18.46
N ASP A 139 16.80 2.37 18.37
CA ASP A 139 16.87 3.83 18.25
C ASP A 139 17.52 4.32 16.94
N ASN A 140 17.43 3.53 15.86
CA ASN A 140 17.76 4.00 14.52
C ASN A 140 16.59 4.78 13.93
N LEU A 141 16.89 5.96 13.38
CA LEU A 141 15.91 6.78 12.67
C LEU A 141 15.82 6.33 11.21
N VAL A 142 14.69 5.75 10.85
CA VAL A 142 14.37 5.30 9.49
C VAL A 142 13.53 6.37 8.80
N ILE A 143 13.86 6.70 7.55
CA ILE A 143 13.27 7.85 6.84
C ILE A 143 12.83 7.45 5.43
N CYS A 144 11.60 7.81 5.09
CA CYS A 144 11.08 7.75 3.72
C CYS A 144 11.40 9.05 3.00
N VAL A 145 12.15 8.96 1.91
CA VAL A 145 12.54 10.10 1.09
C VAL A 145 11.84 10.04 -0.26
N ALA A 146 11.15 11.13 -0.63
CA ALA A 146 10.43 11.22 -1.89
C ALA A 146 11.35 10.94 -3.08
N GLY A 147 10.98 9.94 -3.90
CA GLY A 147 11.75 9.53 -5.08
C GLY A 147 13.01 8.71 -4.81
N MET A 148 13.43 8.55 -3.54
CA MET A 148 14.64 7.80 -3.18
C MET A 148 14.35 6.52 -2.38
N GLY A 149 13.19 6.43 -1.72
CA GLY A 149 12.78 5.24 -0.97
C GLY A 149 13.05 5.33 0.53
N LEU A 150 13.21 4.17 1.18
CA LEU A 150 13.44 4.05 2.62
C LEU A 150 14.95 3.96 2.91
N TYR A 151 15.44 4.78 3.83
CA TYR A 151 16.83 4.80 4.31
C TYR A 151 16.89 4.62 5.82
#